data_AF-A0A6I1WRR9-F1
#
_entry.id   AF-A0A6I1WRR9-F1
#
_cell.length_a   1.000
_cell.length_b   1.000
_cell.length_c   1.000
_cell.angle_alpha   90.00
_cell.angle_beta   90.00
_cell.angle_gamma   90.00
#
_symmetry.space_group_name_H-M   'P 1'
#
loop_
_entity.id
_entity.type
_entity.pdbx_description
1 polymer ?
#
loop_
_entity_poly.entity_id
_entity_poly.type
_entity_poly.pdbx_seq_one_letter_code
_entity_poly.pdbx_strand_id
1 'polypeptide(L)'
;NIYIGSEGAGQRAMANIRAFLEGHLKLRINEQKSAVARPWKRKFLGYAITIYRKETRVRAAPESLRRLMDRVRELLRKGRGRSLPHTIEVLNPVLRGWANYFRLTANMRTLDELDWWLRRKLRCLLWR
;
A
#
# COMPACT_ATOMS: atom_id res chain seq x y z
N ASN A 1 2.45 -7.58 13.35
CA ASN A 1 2.82 -6.39 14.15
C ASN A 1 2.42 -6.62 15.58
N ILE A 2 3.25 -6.17 16.51
CA ILE A 2 2.95 -6.21 17.95
C ILE A 2 2.81 -4.75 18.39
N TYR A 3 1.66 -4.41 18.95
CA TYR A 3 1.36 -3.05 19.39
C TYR A 3 1.53 -2.96 20.90
N ILE A 4 2.34 -2.00 21.35
CA ILE A 4 2.76 -1.85 22.74
C ILE A 4 2.63 -0.38 23.12
N GLY A 5 2.22 -0.11 24.37
CA GLY A 5 1.92 1.23 24.86
C GLY A 5 3.13 2.16 25.05
N SER A 6 4.36 1.63 25.08
CA SER A 6 5.59 2.43 25.23
C SER A 6 6.76 1.87 24.42
N GLU A 7 7.69 2.74 24.06
CA GLU A 7 8.90 2.38 23.32
C GLU A 7 9.80 1.44 24.12
N GLY A 8 10.01 1.72 25.40
CA GLY A 8 10.82 0.86 26.28
C GLY A 8 10.26 -0.55 26.41
N ALA A 9 8.93 -0.69 26.54
CA ALA A 9 8.30 -2.02 26.52
C ALA A 9 8.40 -2.69 25.15
N GLY A 10 8.35 -1.91 24.06
CA GLY A 10 8.57 -2.38 22.69
C GLY A 10 9.96 -2.97 22.48
N GLN A 11 11.00 -2.30 22.98
CA GLN A 11 12.38 -2.79 22.87
C GLN A 11 12.59 -4.08 23.67
N ARG A 12 12.03 -4.17 24.88
CA ARG A 12 12.06 -5.41 25.68
C ARG A 12 11.37 -6.57 24.98
N ALA A 13 10.18 -6.33 24.43
CA ALA A 13 9.45 -7.36 23.69
C ALA A 13 10.22 -7.81 22.43
N MET A 14 10.83 -6.88 21.69
CA MET A 14 11.66 -7.21 20.52
C MET A 14 12.84 -8.11 20.90
N ALA A 15 13.55 -7.81 22.00
CA ALA A 15 14.66 -8.62 22.48
C ALA A 15 14.21 -10.04 22.87
N ASN A 16 13.11 -10.17 23.61
CA ASN A 16 12.58 -11.47 24.03
C ASN A 16 12.13 -12.33 22.83
N ILE A 17 11.42 -11.72 21.88
CA ILE A 17 10.96 -12.43 20.69
C ILE A 17 12.13 -12.84 19.81
N ARG A 18 13.15 -12.00 19.70
CA ARG A 18 14.39 -12.36 18.98
C ARG A 18 15.04 -13.59 19.60
N ALA A 19 15.26 -13.57 20.91
CA ALA A 19 15.85 -14.70 21.63
C ALA A 19 15.04 -15.99 21.42
N PHE A 20 13.70 -15.90 21.42
CA PHE A 20 12.84 -17.04 21.17
C PHE A 20 12.93 -17.58 19.74
N LEU A 21 12.83 -16.68 18.74
CA LEU A 21 12.87 -17.05 17.32
C LEU A 21 14.22 -17.66 16.93
N GLU A 22 15.33 -17.08 17.36
CA GLU A 22 16.68 -17.54 17.01
C GLU A 22 17.13 -18.72 17.88
N GLY A 23 16.77 -18.72 19.16
CA GLY A 23 17.15 -19.77 20.12
C GLY A 23 16.36 -21.06 19.93
N HIS A 24 15.02 -20.98 19.94
CA HIS A 24 14.16 -22.16 19.92
C HIS A 24 13.74 -22.56 18.51
N LEU A 25 13.29 -21.60 17.70
CA LEU A 25 12.78 -21.88 16.35
C LEU A 25 13.86 -21.88 15.26
N LYS A 26 15.09 -21.46 15.59
CA LYS A 26 16.23 -21.34 14.68
C LYS A 26 15.93 -20.48 13.44
N LEU A 27 15.08 -19.46 13.58
CA LEU A 27 14.73 -18.52 12.52
C LEU A 27 15.52 -17.21 12.67
N ARG A 28 16.22 -16.80 11.60
CA ARG A 28 16.97 -15.54 11.57
C ARG A 28 16.08 -14.34 11.29
N ILE A 29 16.18 -13.30 12.11
CA ILE A 29 15.41 -12.06 11.91
C ILE A 29 16.09 -11.17 10.85
N ASN A 30 15.27 -10.53 10.01
CA ASN A 30 15.73 -9.48 9.12
C ASN A 30 15.70 -8.12 9.84
N GLU A 31 16.86 -7.67 10.32
CA GLU A 31 16.99 -6.41 11.06
C GLU A 31 16.69 -5.16 10.23
N GLN A 32 16.88 -5.22 8.91
CA GLN A 32 16.56 -4.10 8.02
C GLN A 32 15.03 -3.87 7.94
N LYS A 33 14.23 -4.92 8.13
CA LYS A 33 12.76 -4.88 8.05
C LYS A 33 12.10 -4.72 9.43
N SER A 34 12.71 -5.29 10.47
CA SER A 34 12.17 -5.34 11.83
C SER A 34 12.67 -4.19 12.68
N ALA A 35 11.77 -3.34 13.21
CA ALA A 35 12.15 -2.37 14.24
C ALA A 35 10.95 -1.99 15.12
N VAL A 36 11.26 -1.49 16.31
CA VAL A 36 10.33 -0.77 17.18
C VAL A 36 10.20 0.65 16.63
N ALA A 37 9.01 1.01 16.17
CA ALA A 37 8.74 2.32 15.60
C ALA A 37 7.28 2.69 15.77
N ARG A 38 6.99 3.99 15.70
CA ARG A 38 5.60 4.48 15.72
C ARG A 38 4.81 3.90 14.53
N PRO A 39 3.54 3.49 14.72
CA PRO A 39 2.77 2.80 13.69
C PRO A 39 2.63 3.58 12.36
N TRP A 40 2.55 4.92 12.42
CA TRP A 40 2.42 5.76 11.23
C TRP A 40 3.71 6.01 10.45
N LYS A 41 4.87 5.64 11.00
CA LYS A 41 6.17 5.71 10.31
C LYS A 41 6.45 4.46 9.46
N ARG A 42 5.60 3.43 9.55
CA ARG A 42 5.82 2.12 8.92
C ARG A 42 4.58 1.70 8.16
N LYS A 43 4.78 0.89 7.12
CA LYS A 43 3.70 0.22 6.39
C LYS A 43 3.57 -1.23 6.86
N PHE A 44 2.36 -1.75 6.78
CA PHE A 44 2.05 -3.15 7.08
C PHE A 44 1.00 -3.64 6.09
N LEU A 45 1.28 -4.76 5.41
CA LEU A 45 0.38 -5.35 4.38
C LEU A 45 -0.11 -4.34 3.33
N GLY A 46 0.77 -3.41 2.93
CA GLY A 46 0.42 -2.39 1.95
C GLY A 46 -0.42 -1.23 2.49
N TYR A 47 -0.78 -1.24 3.77
CA TYR A 47 -1.43 -0.15 4.49
C TYR A 47 -0.44 0.65 5.33
N ALA A 48 -0.79 1.90 5.63
CA ALA A 48 -0.12 2.75 6.58
C ALA A 48 -1.16 3.29 7.57
N ILE A 49 -0.77 3.42 8.83
CA ILE A 49 -1.60 4.05 9.85
C ILE A 49 -1.38 5.56 9.78
N THR A 50 -2.44 6.35 9.94
CA THR A 50 -2.37 7.80 10.04
C THR A 50 -3.23 8.28 11.19
N ILE A 51 -2.85 9.39 11.82
CA ILE A 51 -3.67 10.04 12.84
C ILE A 51 -4.25 11.30 12.21
N TYR A 52 -5.57 11.44 12.24
CA TYR A 52 -6.26 12.63 11.75
C TYR A 52 -7.33 13.03 12.75
N ARG A 53 -7.35 14.30 13.18
CA ARG A 53 -8.28 14.82 14.20
C ARG A 53 -8.38 13.92 15.46
N LYS A 54 -7.22 13.43 15.95
CA LYS A 54 -7.10 12.50 17.09
C LYS A 54 -7.69 11.10 16.86
N GLU A 55 -8.18 10.79 15.67
CA GLU A 55 -8.65 9.46 15.29
C GLU A 55 -7.55 8.69 14.55
N THR A 56 -7.43 7.40 14.86
CA THR A 56 -6.57 6.49 14.11
C THR A 56 -7.29 6.05 12.84
N ARG A 57 -6.70 6.34 11.68
CA ARG A 57 -7.22 5.96 10.38
C ARG A 57 -6.23 5.08 9.64
N VAL A 58 -6.74 4.25 8.75
CA VAL A 58 -5.94 3.40 7.88
C VAL A 58 -5.99 3.98 6.48
N ARG A 59 -4.85 3.99 5.79
CA ARG A 59 -4.74 4.38 4.39
C ARG A 59 -3.86 3.43 3.60
N ALA A 60 -4.08 3.32 2.29
CA ALA A 60 -3.12 2.67 1.41
C ALA A 60 -1.74 3.35 1.57
N ALA A 61 -0.69 2.54 1.71
CA ALA A 61 0.68 3.04 1.79
C ALA A 61 1.07 3.70 0.46
N PRO A 62 1.90 4.77 0.48
CA PRO A 62 2.35 5.45 -0.74
C PRO A 62 2.96 4.49 -1.77
N GLU A 63 3.67 3.46 -1.32
CA GLU A 63 4.29 2.47 -2.21
C GLU A 63 3.26 1.54 -2.87
N SER A 64 2.15 1.23 -2.19
CA SER A 64 1.06 0.45 -2.79
C SER A 64 0.36 1.23 -3.90
N LEU A 65 0.20 2.54 -3.72
CA LEU A 65 -0.33 3.46 -4.74
C LEU A 65 0.62 3.57 -5.92
N ARG A 66 1.92 3.75 -5.68
CA ARG A 66 2.94 3.77 -6.74
C ARG A 66 2.92 2.48 -7.57
N ARG A 67 2.86 1.31 -6.92
CA ARG A 67 2.74 0.02 -7.61
C ARG A 67 1.50 -0.07 -8.50
N LEU A 68 0.35 0.43 -8.04
CA LEU A 68 -0.84 0.49 -8.88
C LEU A 68 -0.61 1.40 -10.10
N MET A 69 -0.09 2.61 -9.88
CA MET A 69 0.15 3.57 -10.96
C MET A 69 1.13 3.00 -12.00
N ASP A 70 2.17 2.29 -11.57
CA ASP A 70 3.12 1.65 -12.46
C ASP A 70 2.48 0.51 -13.25
N ARG A 71 1.65 -0.31 -12.61
CA ARG A 71 0.89 -1.35 -13.30
C ARG A 71 -0.08 -0.75 -14.33
N VAL A 72 -0.80 0.31 -13.97
CA VAL A 72 -1.69 1.03 -14.90
C VAL A 72 -0.91 1.60 -16.08
N ARG A 73 0.25 2.22 -15.85
CA ARG A 73 1.12 2.72 -16.93
C ARG A 73 1.54 1.61 -17.89
N GLU A 74 1.90 0.44 -17.37
CA GLU A 74 2.27 -0.73 -18.17
C GLU A 74 1.11 -1.20 -19.05
N LEU A 75 -0.11 -1.30 -18.48
CA LEU A 75 -1.31 -1.70 -19.21
C LEU A 75 -1.70 -0.67 -20.28
N LEU A 76 -1.65 0.62 -19.96
CA LEU A 76 -1.89 1.69 -20.94
C LEU A 76 -0.85 1.69 -22.06
N ARG A 77 0.41 1.30 -21.78
CA ARG A 77 1.45 1.14 -22.81
C ARG A 77 1.14 -0.03 -23.75
N LYS A 78 0.67 -1.15 -23.19
CA LYS A 78 0.26 -2.35 -23.96
C LYS A 78 -1.03 -2.13 -24.75
N GLY A 79 -1.92 -1.26 -24.27
CA GLY A 79 -3.16 -0.87 -24.95
C GLY A 79 -2.96 0.08 -26.13
N ARG A 80 -1.74 0.58 -26.39
CA ARG A 80 -1.47 1.41 -27.57
C ARG A 80 -1.75 0.62 -28.85
N GLY A 81 -2.52 1.21 -29.77
CA GLY A 81 -2.95 0.54 -31.00
C GLY A 81 -4.13 -0.43 -30.81
N ARG A 82 -4.72 -0.51 -29.61
CA ARG A 82 -5.99 -1.20 -29.35
C ARG A 82 -7.12 -0.20 -29.18
N SER A 83 -8.35 -0.67 -29.30
CA SER A 83 -9.52 0.17 -29.03
C SER A 83 -9.54 0.62 -27.56
N LEU A 84 -10.07 1.82 -27.31
CA LEU A 84 -10.24 2.33 -25.96
C LEU A 84 -11.12 1.42 -25.09
N PRO A 85 -12.26 0.87 -25.58
CA PRO A 85 -13.05 -0.10 -24.83
C PRO A 85 -12.24 -1.31 -24.38
N HIS A 86 -11.42 -1.89 -25.26
CA HIS A 86 -10.57 -3.01 -24.90
C HIS A 86 -9.56 -2.65 -23.80
N THR A 87 -8.96 -1.46 -23.86
CA THR A 87 -8.04 -0.99 -22.82
C THR A 87 -8.76 -0.83 -21.47
N ILE A 88 -10.00 -0.34 -21.48
CA ILE A 88 -10.83 -0.21 -20.28
C ILE A 88 -11.17 -1.59 -19.70
N GLU A 89 -11.55 -2.56 -20.53
CA GLU A 89 -11.82 -3.93 -20.11
C GLU A 89 -10.63 -4.56 -19.39
N VAL A 90 -9.41 -4.32 -19.89
CA VAL A 90 -8.18 -4.82 -19.27
C VAL A 90 -7.85 -4.11 -17.96
N LEU A 91 -8.12 -2.80 -17.86
CA LEU A 91 -7.87 -2.01 -16.65
C LEU A 91 -8.86 -2.31 -15.51
N ASN A 92 -10.13 -2.54 -15.85
CA ASN A 92 -11.21 -2.64 -14.88
C ASN A 92 -10.99 -3.72 -13.80
N PRO A 93 -10.56 -4.96 -14.11
CA PRO A 93 -10.27 -5.98 -13.08
C PRO A 93 -9.16 -5.56 -12.13
N VAL A 94 -8.11 -4.89 -12.62
CA VAL A 94 -6.98 -4.45 -11.81
C VAL A 94 -7.41 -3.34 -10.85
N LEU A 95 -8.16 -2.35 -11.34
CA LEU A 95 -8.67 -1.25 -10.53
C LEU A 95 -9.68 -1.75 -9.49
N ARG A 96 -10.62 -2.61 -9.90
CA ARG A 96 -11.60 -3.22 -8.99
C ARG A 96 -10.93 -4.06 -7.92
N GLY A 97 -9.97 -4.92 -8.29
CA GLY A 97 -9.22 -5.74 -7.33
C GLY A 97 -8.45 -4.89 -6.32
N TRP A 98 -7.81 -3.83 -6.80
CA TRP A 98 -7.10 -2.90 -5.92
C TRP A 98 -8.05 -2.16 -4.97
N ALA A 99 -9.18 -1.65 -5.48
CA ALA A 99 -10.19 -0.97 -4.67
C ALA A 99 -10.80 -1.89 -3.61
N ASN A 100 -11.09 -3.14 -3.97
CA ASN A 100 -11.60 -4.15 -3.04
C ASN A 100 -10.60 -4.45 -1.92
N TYR A 101 -9.32 -4.62 -2.27
CA TYR A 101 -8.28 -4.87 -1.27
C TYR A 101 -8.07 -3.67 -0.34
N PHE A 102 -8.04 -2.45 -0.90
CA PHE A 102 -7.76 -1.20 -0.18
C PHE A 102 -9.02 -0.48 0.34
N ARG A 103 -10.17 -1.17 0.41
CA ARG A 103 -11.47 -0.60 0.84
C ARG A 103 -11.47 0.04 2.23
N LEU A 104 -10.53 -0.36 3.10
CA LEU A 104 -10.37 0.20 4.45
C LEU A 104 -9.69 1.58 4.45
N THR A 105 -9.28 2.09 3.29
CA THR A 105 -8.65 3.40 3.16
C THR A 105 -9.68 4.49 3.44
N ALA A 106 -9.51 5.19 4.56
CA ALA A 106 -10.42 6.26 4.97
C ALA A 106 -10.23 7.59 4.20
N ASN A 107 -9.15 7.71 3.41
CA ASN A 107 -8.82 8.95 2.70
C ASN A 107 -9.35 8.94 1.26
N MET A 108 -10.53 9.53 1.06
CA MET A 108 -11.15 9.70 -0.27
C MET A 108 -10.29 10.55 -1.22
N ARG A 109 -9.59 11.58 -0.72
CA ARG A 109 -8.79 12.49 -1.56
C ARG A 109 -7.75 11.77 -2.42
N THR A 110 -7.10 10.75 -1.86
CA THR A 110 -6.08 9.98 -2.60
C THR A 110 -6.70 9.14 -3.71
N LEU A 111 -7.95 8.70 -3.54
CA LEU A 111 -8.70 8.00 -4.58
C LEU A 111 -9.14 8.97 -5.69
N ASP A 112 -9.57 10.18 -5.31
CA ASP A 112 -9.95 11.23 -6.28
C ASP A 112 -8.76 11.65 -7.15
N GLU A 113 -7.58 11.83 -6.55
CA GLU A 113 -6.34 12.14 -7.27
C GLU A 113 -5.94 11.02 -8.25
N LEU A 114 -6.08 9.77 -7.81
CA LEU A 114 -5.80 8.58 -8.63
C LEU A 114 -6.76 8.50 -9.82
N ASP A 115 -8.04 8.75 -9.57
CA ASP A 115 -9.09 8.74 -10.57
C ASP A 115 -8.91 9.86 -11.61
N TRP A 116 -8.62 11.09 -11.16
CA TRP A 116 -8.26 12.20 -12.05
C TRP A 116 -7.06 11.84 -12.94
N TRP A 117 -6.02 11.27 -12.34
CA TRP A 117 -4.81 10.86 -13.05
C TRP A 117 -5.11 9.78 -14.10
N LEU A 118 -5.94 8.80 -13.76
CA LEU A 118 -6.38 7.74 -14.67
C LEU A 118 -7.15 8.31 -15.87
N ARG A 119 -8.17 9.16 -15.62
CA ARG A 119 -8.96 9.82 -16.68
C ARG A 119 -8.08 10.68 -17.58
N ARG A 120 -7.09 11.38 -17.02
CA ARG A 120 -6.10 12.14 -17.80
C ARG A 120 -5.32 11.22 -18.73
N LYS A 121 -4.88 10.04 -18.25
CA LYS A 121 -4.13 9.09 -19.08
C LYS A 121 -4.98 8.45 -20.18
N LEU A 122 -6.24 8.12 -19.90
CA LEU A 122 -7.17 7.62 -20.90
C LEU A 122 -7.46 8.65 -21.99
N ARG A 123 -7.64 9.93 -21.62
CA ARG A 123 -7.72 11.02 -22.60
C ARG A 123 -6.47 11.09 -23.46
N CYS A 124 -5.27 11.01 -22.89
CA CYS A 124 -4.05 10.97 -23.71
C CYS A 124 -3.98 9.79 -24.71
N LEU A 125 -4.72 8.70 -24.50
CA LEU A 125 -4.83 7.62 -25.48
C LEU A 125 -5.89 7.90 -26.55
N LEU A 126 -6.97 8.60 -26.20
CA LEU A 126 -8.05 8.95 -27.13
C LEU A 126 -7.64 10.05 -28.11
N TRP A 127 -6.88 11.04 -27.65
CA TRP A 127 -6.45 12.20 -28.43
C TRP A 127 -5.21 11.92 -29.29
N ARG A 128 -4.82 10.66 -29.42
CA ARG A 128 -3.60 10.23 -30.09
C ARG A 128 -3.93 9.22 -31.17
#